data_AF-A0A4Z0ZCJ1-F1
#
_entry.id   AF-A0A4Z0ZCJ1-F1
#
_cell.length_a   1.000
_cell.length_b   1.000
_cell.length_c   1.000
_cell.angle_alpha   90.00
_cell.angle_beta   90.00
_cell.angle_gamma   90.00
#
_symmetry.space_group_name_H-M   'P 1'
#
loop_
_entity.id
_entity.type
_entity.pdbx_description
1 polymer ?
#
loop_
_entity_poly.entity_id
_entity_poly.type
_entity_poly.pdbx_seq_one_letter_code
_entity_poly.pdbx_strand_id
1 'polypeptide(L)'
;MELPQLISMEVSRNGRCDCYYRILANRSVRYITVKAGALNAEVLDDMPLDFQSILPPLPYNEYTWNSACITRDSSSGQLEATLSLAELPGVETIWHPHIIDSLDIERTKRLTLLAQECKYRTESSPKIAVAKMARFHWEVQYMEAETRMYQVLEGQGIAPEFLGHVHEAGRVIGFLLEKVVDGRNAESPDLEICKATLRRFHALGFVHGDCNKYNFIIRPDGRVVLIDFDHSKPCTDPALMEAEIASLEEQLAEITGRGGGLMPFGEGDIDGEEPGI
;
A
#
# COMPACT_ATOMS: atom_id res chain seq x y z
N MET A 1 22.71 11.42 14.94
CA MET A 1 22.41 10.61 13.75
C MET A 1 21.22 9.76 14.13
N GLU A 2 20.14 9.78 13.34
CA GLU A 2 18.98 8.93 13.64
C GLU A 2 19.36 7.47 13.46
N LEU A 3 18.87 6.61 14.36
CA LEU A 3 19.08 5.18 14.25
C LEU A 3 18.31 4.64 13.04
N PRO A 4 18.88 3.65 12.31
CA PRO A 4 18.15 2.97 11.26
C PRO A 4 16.82 2.40 11.79
N GLN A 5 15.77 2.48 10.99
CA GLN A 5 14.43 2.02 11.35
C GLN A 5 13.88 1.07 10.29
N LEU A 6 13.39 -0.10 10.70
CA LEU A 6 12.63 -0.98 9.81
C LEU A 6 11.25 -0.37 9.52
N ILE A 7 10.95 -0.09 8.26
CA ILE A 7 9.70 0.58 7.84
C ILE A 7 8.74 -0.31 7.04
N SER A 8 9.22 -1.41 6.46
CA SER A 8 8.40 -2.42 5.78
C SER A 8 9.11 -3.76 5.70
N MET A 9 8.35 -4.85 5.62
CA MET A 9 8.88 -6.18 5.41
C MET A 9 7.89 -7.09 4.68
N GLU A 10 8.44 -8.11 4.02
CA GLU A 10 7.73 -9.26 3.45
C GLU A 10 8.56 -10.51 3.73
N VAL A 11 8.05 -11.39 4.59
CA VAL A 11 8.83 -12.48 5.21
C VAL A 11 8.23 -13.83 4.86
N SER A 12 9.06 -14.77 4.43
CA SER A 12 8.67 -16.16 4.21
C SER A 12 9.19 -17.07 5.31
N ARG A 13 8.29 -17.50 6.21
CA ARG A 13 8.64 -18.34 7.37
C ARG A 13 9.05 -19.77 7.03
N ASN A 14 8.73 -20.25 5.82
CA ASN A 14 9.09 -21.62 5.41
C ASN A 14 10.55 -21.77 4.99
N GLY A 15 11.32 -20.67 4.93
CA GLY A 15 12.73 -20.64 4.55
C GLY A 15 13.00 -20.96 3.07
N ARG A 16 11.96 -21.14 2.25
CA ARG A 16 12.08 -21.52 0.82
C ARG A 16 12.05 -20.33 -0.13
N CYS A 17 11.67 -19.15 0.37
CA CYS A 17 11.63 -17.92 -0.41
C CYS A 17 12.49 -16.86 0.27
N ASP A 18 12.97 -15.91 -0.53
CA ASP A 18 13.68 -14.74 -0.03
C ASP A 18 12.75 -13.91 0.88
N CYS A 19 13.35 -13.23 1.86
CA CYS A 19 12.68 -12.26 2.72
C CYS A 19 13.15 -10.86 2.34
N TYR A 20 12.25 -9.88 2.41
CA TYR A 20 12.49 -8.52 1.93
C TYR A 20 12.20 -7.51 3.03
N TYR A 21 13.07 -6.51 3.14
CA TYR A 21 12.98 -5.48 4.17
C TYR A 21 13.27 -4.11 3.58
N ARG A 22 12.67 -3.09 4.18
CA ARG A 22 12.99 -1.68 3.93
C ARG A 22 13.40 -1.03 5.23
N ILE A 23 14.61 -0.47 5.23
CA ILE A 23 15.19 0.20 6.38
C ILE A 23 15.40 1.67 6.01
N LEU A 24 14.80 2.58 6.78
CA LEU A 24 15.05 4.00 6.69
C LEU A 24 16.28 4.34 7.52
N ALA A 25 17.28 4.95 6.89
CA ALA A 25 18.45 5.50 7.56
C ALA A 25 18.86 6.81 6.90
N ASN A 26 19.10 7.86 7.69
CA ASN A 26 19.53 9.18 7.18
C ASN A 26 18.65 9.71 6.03
N ARG A 27 17.32 9.63 6.19
CA ARG A 27 16.31 9.99 5.16
C ARG A 27 16.45 9.23 3.83
N SER A 28 17.13 8.09 3.81
CA SER A 28 17.24 7.22 2.64
C SER A 28 16.73 5.83 2.99
N VAL A 29 15.97 5.25 2.06
CA VAL A 29 15.46 3.89 2.23
C VAL A 29 16.45 2.89 1.61
N ARG A 30 16.75 1.85 2.36
CA ARG A 30 17.62 0.73 1.99
C ARG A 30 16.78 -0.54 1.85
N TYR A 31 16.96 -1.23 0.74
CA TYR A 31 16.25 -2.45 0.38
C TYR A 31 17.12 -3.66 0.68
N ILE A 32 16.71 -4.48 1.64
CA ILE A 32 17.47 -5.65 2.05
C ILE A 32 16.73 -6.90 1.58
N THR A 33 17.43 -7.76 0.85
CA THR A 33 16.95 -9.09 0.47
C THR A 33 17.76 -10.13 1.23
N VAL A 34 17.12 -10.88 2.11
CA VAL A 34 17.71 -12.04 2.77
C VAL A 34 17.37 -13.27 1.96
N LYS A 35 18.39 -13.96 1.42
CA LYS A 35 18.19 -15.14 0.59
C LYS A 35 17.56 -16.28 1.37
N ALA A 36 16.74 -17.09 0.69
CA ALA A 36 16.18 -18.32 1.23
C ALA A 36 17.27 -19.17 1.93
N GLY A 37 16.96 -19.64 3.14
CA GLY A 37 17.90 -20.41 3.98
C GLY A 37 19.03 -19.61 4.62
N ALA A 38 19.14 -18.30 4.39
CA ALA A 38 20.16 -17.49 5.05
C ALA A 38 19.85 -17.25 6.54
N LEU A 39 18.59 -17.15 6.94
CA LEU A 39 18.17 -17.06 8.34
C LEU A 39 17.27 -18.24 8.72
N ASN A 40 17.36 -18.66 9.97
CA ASN A 40 16.43 -19.63 10.55
C ASN A 40 15.11 -18.93 10.92
N ALA A 41 14.01 -19.69 10.96
CA ALA A 41 12.67 -19.15 11.21
C ALA A 41 12.57 -18.37 12.54
N GLU A 42 13.22 -18.86 13.61
CA GLU A 42 13.25 -18.20 14.93
C GLU A 42 13.84 -16.79 14.85
N VAL A 43 14.95 -16.63 14.12
CA VAL A 43 15.63 -15.34 13.96
C VAL A 43 14.80 -14.35 13.12
N LEU A 44 13.98 -14.86 12.20
CA LEU A 44 13.09 -14.01 11.40
C LEU A 44 12.00 -13.34 12.24
N ASP A 45 11.59 -13.95 13.36
CA ASP A 45 10.61 -13.37 14.27
C ASP A 45 11.20 -12.23 15.11
N ASP A 46 12.50 -12.28 15.41
CA ASP A 46 13.23 -11.22 16.12
C ASP A 46 13.64 -10.04 15.21
N MET A 47 13.61 -10.25 13.88
CA MET A 47 14.00 -9.28 12.86
C MET A 47 13.36 -7.88 13.05
N PRO A 48 12.05 -7.73 13.34
CA PRO A 48 11.45 -6.41 13.54
C PRO A 48 11.99 -5.64 14.76
N LEU A 49 12.50 -6.36 15.76
CA LEU A 49 12.93 -5.80 17.04
C LEU A 49 14.45 -5.58 17.09
N ASP A 50 15.24 -6.46 16.47
CA ASP A 50 16.70 -6.48 16.62
C ASP A 50 17.46 -6.69 15.31
N PHE A 51 16.96 -6.12 14.20
CA PHE A 51 17.60 -6.32 12.90
C PHE A 51 19.08 -5.91 12.82
N GLN A 52 19.51 -4.96 13.65
CA GLN A 52 20.89 -4.48 13.65
C GLN A 52 21.88 -5.50 14.22
N SER A 53 21.42 -6.38 15.12
CA SER A 53 22.22 -7.49 15.66
C SER A 53 22.13 -8.74 14.79
N ILE A 54 21.05 -8.89 14.02
CA ILE A 54 20.80 -10.04 13.15
C ILE A 54 21.50 -9.91 11.80
N LEU A 55 21.44 -8.72 11.17
CA LEU A 55 22.07 -8.50 9.87
C LEU A 55 23.59 -8.29 10.03
N PRO A 56 24.39 -8.60 8.98
CA PRO A 56 25.76 -8.12 8.91
C PRO A 56 25.81 -6.60 9.11
N PRO A 57 26.89 -6.04 9.69
CA PRO A 57 27.06 -4.59 9.78
C PRO A 57 26.98 -3.93 8.41
N LEU A 58 25.98 -3.07 8.20
CA LEU A 58 25.78 -2.35 6.93
C LEU A 58 26.16 -0.87 7.08
N PRO A 59 26.79 -0.25 6.07
CA PRO A 59 27.17 1.16 6.10
C PRO A 59 25.98 2.07 5.81
N TYR A 60 25.05 2.20 6.77
CA TYR A 60 23.81 2.99 6.63
C TYR A 60 24.03 4.51 6.44
N ASN A 61 25.24 5.00 6.71
CA ASN A 61 25.66 6.38 6.50
C ASN A 61 26.20 6.66 5.09
N GLU A 62 26.42 5.63 4.27
CA GLU A 62 26.87 5.78 2.89
C GLU A 62 25.70 5.83 1.91
N TYR A 63 25.81 6.67 0.88
CA TYR A 63 24.81 6.84 -0.19
C TYR A 63 25.17 6.11 -1.49
N THR A 64 26.26 5.33 -1.47
CA THR A 64 26.79 4.56 -2.63
C THR A 64 25.97 3.32 -2.95
N TRP A 65 24.99 2.97 -2.11
CA TRP A 65 24.14 1.81 -2.25
C TRP A 65 22.70 2.12 -1.81
N ASN A 66 21.76 1.36 -2.35
CA ASN A 66 20.37 1.36 -1.91
C ASN A 66 19.79 -0.06 -1.77
N SER A 67 20.53 -1.09 -2.21
CA SER A 67 20.13 -2.48 -2.10
C SER A 67 21.26 -3.33 -1.50
N ALA A 68 20.90 -4.26 -0.62
CA ALA A 68 21.81 -5.26 -0.08
C ALA A 68 21.20 -6.66 -0.22
N CYS A 69 21.99 -7.61 -0.73
CA CYS A 69 21.65 -9.03 -0.74
C CYS A 69 22.42 -9.74 0.37
N ILE A 70 21.70 -10.39 1.28
CA ILE A 70 22.24 -11.11 2.42
C ILE A 70 22.18 -12.61 2.15
N THR A 71 23.33 -13.27 2.20
CA THR A 71 23.48 -14.72 2.04
C THR A 71 24.15 -15.32 3.26
N ARG A 72 23.99 -16.63 3.47
CA ARG A 72 24.79 -17.37 4.45
C ARG A 72 25.89 -18.13 3.74
N ASP A 73 27.13 -17.87 4.12
CA ASP A 73 28.26 -18.63 3.61
C ASP A 73 28.19 -20.08 4.11
N SER A 74 28.26 -21.02 3.17
CA SER A 74 28.15 -22.46 3.46
C SER A 74 29.32 -23.02 4.26
N SER A 75 30.49 -22.36 4.23
CA SER A 75 31.71 -22.88 4.85
C SER A 75 31.88 -22.42 6.30
N SER A 76 31.61 -21.15 6.57
CA SER A 76 31.74 -20.50 7.89
C SER A 76 30.40 -20.39 8.63
N GLY A 77 29.29 -20.54 7.92
CA GLY A 77 27.95 -20.29 8.46
C GLY A 77 27.67 -18.82 8.73
N GLN A 78 28.56 -17.89 8.39
CA GLN A 78 28.37 -16.45 8.63
C GLN A 78 27.45 -15.81 7.59
N LEU A 79 26.83 -14.69 7.96
CA LEU A 79 26.07 -13.89 7.01
C LEU A 79 26.99 -12.92 6.28
N GLU A 80 26.80 -12.81 4.98
CA GLU A 80 27.54 -11.91 4.10
C GLU A 80 26.58 -10.98 3.38
N ALA A 81 27.00 -9.72 3.20
CA ALA A 81 26.22 -8.70 2.52
C ALA A 81 26.91 -8.27 1.22
N THR A 82 26.19 -8.36 0.10
CA THR A 82 26.60 -7.76 -1.18
C THR A 82 25.80 -6.49 -1.41
N LEU A 83 26.48 -5.35 -1.48
CA LEU A 83 25.86 -4.02 -1.67
C LEU A 83 25.81 -3.64 -3.15
N SER A 84 24.75 -2.96 -3.55
CA SER A 84 24.61 -2.43 -4.91
C SER A 84 23.76 -1.15 -4.94
N LEU A 85 23.91 -0.41 -6.03
CA LEU A 85 23.02 0.68 -6.40
C LEU A 85 22.07 0.18 -7.49
N ALA A 86 20.83 -0.09 -7.11
CA ALA A 86 19.78 -0.56 -7.98
C ALA A 86 18.92 0.60 -8.51
N GLU A 87 18.63 0.60 -9.80
CA GLU A 87 17.57 1.42 -10.38
C GLU A 87 16.22 0.76 -10.08
N LEU A 88 15.40 1.41 -9.27
CA LEU A 88 14.09 0.89 -8.88
C LEU A 88 13.00 1.55 -9.75
N PRO A 89 12.02 0.77 -10.27
CA PRO A 89 10.94 1.31 -11.08
C PRO A 89 10.06 2.25 -10.25
N GLY A 90 9.48 3.25 -10.90
CA GLY A 90 8.47 4.13 -10.33
C GLY A 90 7.21 4.14 -11.20
N VAL A 91 6.16 4.78 -10.68
CA VAL A 91 4.97 5.14 -11.46
C VAL A 91 5.41 6.13 -12.55
N GLU A 92 4.99 5.86 -13.78
CA GLU A 92 5.33 6.66 -14.97
C GLU A 92 4.23 7.67 -15.30
N THR A 93 2.97 7.35 -14.97
CA THR A 93 1.82 8.22 -15.25
C THR A 93 1.75 9.38 -14.25
N ILE A 94 2.62 10.38 -14.42
CA ILE A 94 2.72 11.56 -13.54
C ILE A 94 1.98 12.74 -14.17
N TRP A 95 0.73 12.94 -13.79
CA TRP A 95 -0.14 13.97 -14.36
C TRP A 95 -0.49 15.13 -13.41
N HIS A 96 -0.61 14.87 -12.10
CA HIS A 96 -0.87 15.90 -11.10
C HIS A 96 0.39 16.72 -10.75
N PRO A 97 0.30 18.05 -10.56
CA PRO A 97 1.46 18.91 -10.33
C PRO A 97 2.09 18.77 -8.94
N HIS A 98 1.31 18.35 -7.95
CA HIS A 98 1.82 18.15 -6.59
C HIS A 98 2.51 16.78 -6.47
N ILE A 99 3.74 16.79 -5.99
CA ILE A 99 4.57 15.61 -5.75
C ILE A 99 5.18 15.74 -4.33
N ILE A 100 4.82 14.83 -3.44
CA ILE A 100 5.10 14.90 -2.00
C ILE A 100 6.15 13.85 -1.63
N ASP A 101 7.16 14.22 -0.85
CA ASP A 101 8.13 13.26 -0.30
C ASP A 101 7.41 12.32 0.69
N SER A 102 7.56 11.01 0.50
CA SER A 102 7.02 9.99 1.40
C SER A 102 7.43 10.19 2.87
N LEU A 103 8.58 10.80 3.14
CA LEU A 103 9.06 11.08 4.49
C LEU A 103 8.38 12.29 5.14
N ASP A 104 7.67 13.11 4.37
CA ASP A 104 6.90 14.26 4.87
C ASP A 104 5.43 13.89 5.17
N ILE A 105 5.09 12.61 5.07
CA ILE A 105 3.76 12.05 5.32
C ILE A 105 3.74 11.39 6.71
N GLU A 106 2.91 11.91 7.62
CA GLU A 106 2.71 11.34 8.96
C GLU A 106 1.57 10.31 8.91
N ARG A 107 1.88 9.02 9.04
CA ARG A 107 0.86 7.97 9.13
C ARG A 107 0.06 8.14 10.43
N THR A 108 -1.26 8.31 10.30
CA THR A 108 -2.20 8.33 11.44
C THR A 108 -2.82 6.96 11.66
N LYS A 109 -3.11 6.20 10.59
CA LYS A 109 -3.72 4.87 10.67
C LYS A 109 -3.30 4.01 9.48
N ARG A 110 -2.98 2.74 9.71
CA ARG A 110 -2.82 1.76 8.63
C ARG A 110 -4.19 1.26 8.16
N LEU A 111 -4.44 1.26 6.84
CA LEU A 111 -5.69 0.77 6.26
C LEU A 111 -5.48 -0.59 5.60
N THR A 112 -4.44 -0.71 4.76
CA THR A 112 -3.99 -1.97 4.18
C THR A 112 -2.46 -2.01 4.19
N LEU A 113 -1.85 -3.00 3.54
CA LEU A 113 -0.39 -3.01 3.34
C LEU A 113 0.09 -1.86 2.44
N LEU A 114 -0.75 -1.43 1.48
CA LEU A 114 -0.41 -0.38 0.52
C LEU A 114 -1.12 0.94 0.80
N ALA A 115 -2.13 0.96 1.68
CA ALA A 115 -2.91 2.15 1.99
C ALA A 115 -2.80 2.55 3.47
N GLN A 116 -2.69 3.85 3.71
CA GLN A 116 -2.70 4.42 5.05
C GLN A 116 -3.46 5.74 5.08
N GLU A 117 -4.12 6.02 6.19
CA GLU A 117 -4.51 7.38 6.51
C GLU A 117 -3.29 8.14 6.99
N CYS A 118 -3.17 9.40 6.57
CA CYS A 118 -2.04 10.24 6.91
C CYS A 118 -2.40 11.71 7.01
N LYS A 119 -1.54 12.46 7.69
CA LYS A 119 -1.45 13.90 7.56
C LYS A 119 -0.30 14.24 6.62
N TYR A 120 -0.53 15.21 5.75
CA TYR A 120 0.53 15.81 4.95
C TYR A 120 0.46 17.33 5.05
N ARG A 121 1.60 17.99 4.92
CA ARG A 121 1.70 19.45 5.06
C ARG A 121 1.22 20.13 3.79
N THR A 122 0.31 21.09 3.94
CA THR A 122 -0.02 22.07 2.89
C THR A 122 0.38 23.47 3.35
N GLU A 123 0.33 24.45 2.46
CA GLU A 123 0.68 25.85 2.77
C GLU A 123 -0.18 26.45 3.89
N SER A 124 -1.43 26.00 4.04
CA SER A 124 -2.40 26.60 4.97
C SER A 124 -2.55 25.82 6.28
N SER A 125 -2.48 24.49 6.23
CA SER A 125 -2.58 23.60 7.40
C SER A 125 -2.29 22.13 7.03
N PRO A 126 -1.98 21.25 8.00
CA PRO A 126 -1.98 19.82 7.76
C PRO A 126 -3.38 19.34 7.32
N LYS A 127 -3.44 18.56 6.23
CA LYS A 127 -4.68 17.93 5.76
C LYS A 127 -4.63 16.41 5.98
N ILE A 128 -5.78 15.82 6.29
CA ILE A 128 -5.94 14.36 6.35
C ILE A 128 -6.21 13.83 4.94
N ALA A 129 -5.51 12.78 4.57
CA ALA A 129 -5.59 12.13 3.27
C ALA A 129 -5.45 10.61 3.42
N VAL A 130 -5.67 9.89 2.32
CA VAL A 130 -5.29 8.48 2.18
C VAL A 130 -4.10 8.41 1.24
N ALA A 131 -2.96 7.91 1.73
CA ALA A 131 -1.80 7.60 0.91
C ALA A 131 -1.87 6.13 0.46
N LYS A 132 -1.79 5.90 -0.84
CA LYS A 132 -1.55 4.58 -1.44
C LYS A 132 -0.13 4.56 -2.00
N MET A 133 0.71 3.63 -1.55
CA MET A 133 2.12 3.56 -1.92
C MET A 133 2.61 2.12 -2.03
N ALA A 134 3.38 1.86 -3.07
CA ALA A 134 4.19 0.66 -3.19
C ALA A 134 5.25 0.65 -2.09
N ARG A 135 5.34 -0.46 -1.37
CA ARG A 135 6.45 -0.72 -0.45
C ARG A 135 7.63 -1.20 -1.26
N PHE A 136 7.41 -2.18 -2.12
CA PHE A 136 8.45 -2.79 -2.94
C PHE A 136 8.26 -2.56 -4.43
N HIS A 137 9.32 -2.78 -5.20
CA HIS A 137 9.31 -2.49 -6.63
C HIS A 137 8.27 -3.30 -7.42
N TRP A 138 7.94 -4.53 -6.99
CA TRP A 138 6.92 -5.35 -7.63
C TRP A 138 5.48 -4.86 -7.40
N GLU A 139 5.26 -3.95 -6.45
CA GLU A 139 3.94 -3.39 -6.14
C GLU A 139 3.65 -2.11 -6.93
N VAL A 140 4.67 -1.54 -7.59
CA VAL A 140 4.56 -0.28 -8.37
C VAL A 140 3.54 -0.42 -9.50
N GLN A 141 3.40 -1.61 -10.08
CA GLN A 141 2.41 -1.86 -11.14
C GLN A 141 0.96 -1.62 -10.69
N TYR A 142 0.64 -1.88 -9.41
CA TYR A 142 -0.70 -1.62 -8.87
C TYR A 142 -0.95 -0.11 -8.74
N MET A 143 0.07 0.63 -8.30
CA MET A 143 0.01 2.09 -8.20
C MET A 143 -0.10 2.74 -9.58
N GLU A 144 0.63 2.23 -10.58
CA GLU A 144 0.56 2.69 -11.96
C GLU A 144 -0.82 2.48 -12.56
N ALA A 145 -1.40 1.29 -12.41
CA ALA A 145 -2.74 0.98 -12.91
C ALA A 145 -3.81 1.89 -12.28
N GLU A 146 -3.77 2.05 -10.95
CA GLU A 146 -4.74 2.87 -10.25
C GLU A 146 -4.55 4.37 -10.53
N THR A 147 -3.31 4.85 -10.67
CA THR A 147 -3.00 6.26 -11.02
C THR A 147 -3.58 6.64 -12.39
N ARG A 148 -3.50 5.74 -13.38
CA ARG A 148 -4.13 5.94 -14.70
C ARG A 148 -5.64 6.07 -14.60
N MET A 149 -6.26 5.26 -13.76
CA MET A 149 -7.71 5.33 -13.55
C MET A 149 -8.12 6.64 -12.88
N TYR A 150 -7.40 7.10 -11.86
CA TYR A 150 -7.66 8.40 -11.27
C TYR A 150 -7.48 9.56 -12.26
N GLN A 151 -6.56 9.46 -13.21
CA GLN A 151 -6.43 10.44 -14.29
C GLN A 151 -7.69 10.50 -15.17
N VAL A 152 -8.24 9.34 -15.56
CA VAL A 152 -9.46 9.26 -16.37
C VAL A 152 -10.68 9.79 -15.60
N LEU A 153 -10.71 9.56 -14.29
CA LEU A 153 -11.82 9.92 -13.42
C LEU A 153 -11.76 11.36 -12.87
N GLU A 154 -10.69 12.10 -13.18
CA GLU A 154 -10.53 13.49 -12.75
C GLU A 154 -11.73 14.34 -13.18
N GLY A 155 -12.35 15.03 -12.21
CA GLY A 155 -13.52 15.88 -12.44
C GLY A 155 -14.85 15.14 -12.72
N GLN A 156 -14.87 13.80 -12.75
CA GLN A 156 -16.09 13.04 -13.02
C GLN A 156 -16.99 12.88 -11.79
N GLY A 157 -16.47 13.09 -10.58
CA GLY A 157 -17.21 12.87 -9.33
C GLY A 157 -17.67 11.42 -9.16
N ILE A 158 -16.83 10.47 -9.62
CA ILE A 158 -17.01 9.02 -9.48
C ILE A 158 -16.00 8.44 -8.48
N ALA A 159 -14.84 9.08 -8.32
CA ALA A 159 -13.79 8.66 -7.40
C ALA A 159 -13.45 9.79 -6.41
N PRO A 160 -12.75 9.49 -5.30
CA PRO A 160 -12.10 10.50 -4.48
C PRO A 160 -11.17 11.41 -5.31
N GLU A 161 -11.08 12.68 -4.93
CA GLU A 161 -10.12 13.63 -5.46
C GLU A 161 -8.68 13.13 -5.28
N PHE A 162 -7.91 13.18 -6.37
CA PHE A 162 -6.49 12.90 -6.38
C PHE A 162 -5.72 14.15 -5.96
N LEU A 163 -4.96 14.05 -4.88
CA LEU A 163 -4.31 15.21 -4.25
C LEU A 163 -2.84 15.38 -4.66
N GLY A 164 -2.22 14.35 -5.24
CA GLY A 164 -0.84 14.40 -5.72
C GLY A 164 -0.14 13.07 -5.68
N HIS A 165 1.04 13.05 -6.29
CA HIS A 165 1.92 11.89 -6.32
C HIS A 165 2.77 11.83 -5.05
N VAL A 166 3.20 10.63 -4.68
CA VAL A 166 4.14 10.42 -3.59
C VAL A 166 5.44 9.84 -4.15
N HIS A 167 6.57 10.45 -3.80
CA HIS A 167 7.88 10.01 -4.25
C HIS A 167 8.77 9.53 -3.10
N GLU A 168 9.72 8.67 -3.45
CA GLU A 168 10.81 8.22 -2.59
C GLU A 168 12.10 8.25 -3.40
N ALA A 169 13.14 8.90 -2.89
CA ALA A 169 14.47 8.92 -3.52
C ALA A 169 14.46 9.24 -5.04
N GLY A 170 13.58 10.15 -5.46
CA GLY A 170 13.47 10.62 -6.85
C GLY A 170 12.52 9.85 -7.76
N ARG A 171 11.95 8.72 -7.33
CA ARG A 171 10.93 7.97 -8.10
C ARG A 171 9.55 8.10 -7.46
N VAL A 172 8.50 8.15 -8.27
CA VAL A 172 7.12 8.10 -7.76
C VAL A 172 6.79 6.66 -7.37
N ILE A 173 6.26 6.48 -6.16
CA ILE A 173 5.91 5.17 -5.59
C ILE A 173 4.43 5.02 -5.27
N GLY A 174 3.63 6.07 -5.49
CA GLY A 174 2.24 6.09 -5.08
C GLY A 174 1.62 7.48 -5.21
N PHE A 175 0.52 7.68 -4.50
CA PHE A 175 -0.29 8.89 -4.58
C PHE A 175 -1.12 9.15 -3.31
N LEU A 176 -1.65 10.37 -3.21
CA LEU A 176 -2.56 10.83 -2.17
C LEU A 176 -3.96 11.00 -2.74
N LEU A 177 -4.95 10.58 -1.97
CA LEU A 177 -6.37 10.79 -2.23
C LEU A 177 -7.02 11.57 -1.09
N GLU A 178 -8.11 12.28 -1.39
CA GLU A 178 -8.96 12.84 -0.32
C GLU A 178 -9.42 11.72 0.63
N LYS A 179 -9.46 12.05 1.92
CA LYS A 179 -10.18 11.22 2.88
C LYS A 179 -11.65 11.63 2.84
N VAL A 180 -12.53 10.71 2.44
CA VAL A 180 -13.98 10.91 2.53
C VAL A 180 -14.38 10.94 4.01
N VAL A 181 -14.52 12.13 4.57
CA VAL A 181 -14.90 12.35 5.98
C VAL A 181 -16.36 11.94 6.18
N ASP A 182 -16.61 11.20 7.27
CA ASP A 182 -17.92 10.64 7.62
C ASP A 182 -18.56 9.76 6.52
N GLY A 183 -17.75 9.34 5.55
CA GLY A 183 -18.15 8.36 4.55
C GLY A 183 -18.27 6.98 5.18
N ARG A 184 -19.28 6.23 4.74
CA ARG A 184 -19.48 4.82 5.13
C ARG A 184 -19.39 3.93 3.91
N ASN A 185 -19.08 2.65 4.12
CA ASN A 185 -19.18 1.66 3.06
C ASN A 185 -20.65 1.49 2.63
N ALA A 186 -20.84 1.08 1.38
CA ALA A 186 -22.16 0.74 0.88
C ALA A 186 -22.73 -0.47 1.61
N GLU A 187 -24.04 -0.49 1.77
CA GLU A 187 -24.81 -1.60 2.32
C GLU A 187 -25.94 -1.96 1.34
N SER A 188 -26.63 -3.07 1.55
CA SER A 188 -27.72 -3.51 0.66
C SER A 188 -28.76 -2.42 0.31
N PRO A 189 -29.17 -1.50 1.23
CA PRO A 189 -30.09 -0.40 0.89
C PRO A 189 -29.55 0.60 -0.13
N ASP A 190 -28.23 0.66 -0.35
CA ASP A 190 -27.58 1.60 -1.27
C ASP A 190 -27.47 1.05 -2.71
N LEU A 191 -28.03 -0.13 -2.97
CA LEU A 191 -27.86 -0.86 -4.23
C LEU A 191 -28.10 0.02 -5.47
N GLU A 192 -29.20 0.77 -5.48
CA GLU A 192 -29.58 1.54 -6.68
C GLU A 192 -28.68 2.75 -6.93
N ILE A 193 -28.20 3.43 -5.87
CA ILE A 193 -27.24 4.53 -6.02
C ILE A 193 -25.84 4.01 -6.40
N CYS A 194 -25.47 2.81 -5.93
CA CYS A 194 -24.24 2.14 -6.32
C CYS A 194 -24.28 1.70 -7.79
N LYS A 195 -25.37 1.06 -8.24
CA LYS A 195 -25.59 0.72 -9.66
C LYS A 195 -25.55 1.96 -10.54
N ALA A 196 -26.18 3.05 -10.15
CA ALA A 196 -26.17 4.29 -10.92
C ALA A 196 -24.74 4.84 -11.10
N THR A 197 -23.93 4.79 -10.04
CA THR A 197 -22.53 5.24 -10.08
C THR A 197 -21.65 4.30 -10.91
N LEU A 198 -21.85 2.99 -10.77
CA LEU A 198 -21.12 1.99 -11.57
C LEU A 198 -21.48 2.10 -13.06
N ARG A 199 -22.73 2.39 -13.42
CA ARG A 199 -23.11 2.67 -14.82
C ARG A 199 -22.43 3.92 -15.38
N ARG A 200 -22.24 4.97 -14.56
CA ARG A 200 -21.47 6.15 -14.97
C ARG A 200 -20.01 5.80 -15.21
N PHE A 201 -19.44 4.92 -14.40
CA PHE A 201 -18.11 4.39 -14.62
C PHE A 201 -18.03 3.55 -15.92
N HIS A 202 -19.00 2.67 -16.17
CA HIS A 202 -19.11 1.89 -17.41
C HIS A 202 -19.23 2.75 -18.66
N ALA A 203 -19.94 3.87 -18.58
CA ALA A 203 -20.08 4.82 -19.67
C ALA A 203 -18.75 5.46 -20.10
N LEU A 204 -17.71 5.40 -19.26
CA LEU A 204 -16.34 5.81 -19.60
C LEU A 204 -15.58 4.72 -20.37
N GLY A 205 -16.16 3.53 -20.57
CA GLY A 205 -15.56 2.42 -21.32
C GLY A 205 -14.71 1.48 -20.46
N PHE A 206 -15.04 1.32 -19.17
CA PHE A 206 -14.30 0.48 -18.24
C PHE A 206 -15.23 -0.43 -17.43
N VAL A 207 -14.73 -1.59 -17.00
CA VAL A 207 -15.31 -2.39 -15.91
C VAL A 207 -14.40 -2.30 -14.69
N HIS A 208 -14.98 -2.36 -13.49
CA HIS A 208 -14.21 -2.16 -12.25
C HIS A 208 -13.36 -3.39 -11.93
N GLY A 209 -13.91 -4.59 -12.14
CA GLY A 209 -13.25 -5.88 -11.98
C GLY A 209 -13.20 -6.42 -10.55
N ASP A 210 -13.57 -5.62 -9.55
CA ASP A 210 -13.57 -5.98 -8.12
C ASP A 210 -14.65 -5.22 -7.33
N CYS A 211 -15.89 -5.26 -7.84
CA CYS A 211 -17.00 -4.66 -7.12
C CYS A 211 -17.31 -5.45 -5.84
N ASN A 212 -17.00 -4.87 -4.68
CA ASN A 212 -17.43 -5.34 -3.37
C ASN A 212 -17.84 -4.14 -2.51
N LYS A 213 -18.58 -4.35 -1.41
CA LYS A 213 -19.13 -3.24 -0.60
C LYS A 213 -18.10 -2.27 -0.02
N TYR A 214 -16.85 -2.71 0.17
CA TYR A 214 -15.77 -1.87 0.71
C TYR A 214 -15.21 -0.91 -0.35
N ASN A 215 -15.42 -1.19 -1.64
CA ASN A 215 -14.98 -0.36 -2.76
C ASN A 215 -16.00 0.73 -3.14
N PHE A 216 -17.14 0.81 -2.45
CA PHE A 216 -18.16 1.85 -2.62
C PHE A 216 -18.28 2.66 -1.34
N ILE A 217 -17.94 3.94 -1.39
CA ILE A 217 -18.05 4.85 -0.25
C ILE A 217 -19.23 5.80 -0.46
N ILE A 218 -20.20 5.74 0.46
CA ILE A 218 -21.35 6.64 0.52
C ILE A 218 -20.94 7.88 1.31
N ARG A 219 -20.98 9.04 0.65
CA ARG A 219 -20.76 10.34 1.29
C ARG A 219 -21.98 10.75 2.13
N PRO A 220 -21.81 11.66 3.12
CA PRO A 220 -22.93 12.19 3.90
C PRO A 220 -24.03 12.86 3.08
N ASP A 221 -23.69 13.39 1.90
CA ASP A 221 -24.64 14.00 0.96
C ASP A 221 -25.35 12.99 0.05
N GLY A 222 -25.12 11.69 0.24
CA GLY A 222 -25.72 10.60 -0.53
C GLY A 222 -25.02 10.28 -1.85
N ARG A 223 -23.96 11.00 -2.24
CA ARG A 223 -23.15 10.64 -3.42
C ARG A 223 -22.30 9.41 -3.13
N VAL A 224 -22.07 8.61 -4.17
CA VAL A 224 -21.21 7.43 -4.10
C VAL A 224 -19.90 7.74 -4.80
N VAL A 225 -18.79 7.31 -4.20
CA VAL A 225 -17.50 7.24 -4.88
C VAL A 225 -16.94 5.83 -4.84
N LEU A 226 -16.32 5.43 -5.94
CA LEU A 226 -15.63 4.17 -6.12
C LEU A 226 -14.16 4.32 -5.73
N ILE A 227 -13.57 3.27 -5.19
CA ILE A 227 -12.15 3.17 -4.86
C ILE A 227 -11.59 1.82 -5.31
N ASP A 228 -10.27 1.70 -5.37
CA ASP A 228 -9.56 0.47 -5.67
C ASP A 228 -9.71 0.00 -7.12
N PHE A 229 -9.12 0.78 -8.03
CA PHE A 229 -9.23 0.56 -9.47
C PHE A 229 -8.11 -0.30 -10.07
N ASP A 230 -7.35 -1.02 -9.25
CA ASP A 230 -6.21 -1.84 -9.70
C ASP A 230 -6.63 -3.01 -10.63
N HIS A 231 -7.87 -3.49 -10.48
CA HIS A 231 -8.49 -4.51 -11.33
C HIS A 231 -9.27 -3.94 -12.52
N SER A 232 -9.38 -2.62 -12.63
CA SER A 232 -10.17 -1.97 -13.68
C SER A 232 -9.56 -2.17 -15.06
N LYS A 233 -10.41 -2.43 -16.05
CA LYS A 233 -9.99 -2.73 -17.42
C LYS A 233 -10.87 -2.03 -18.44
N PRO A 234 -10.30 -1.58 -19.57
CA PRO A 234 -11.10 -1.15 -20.71
C PRO A 234 -12.07 -2.24 -21.14
N CYS A 235 -13.32 -1.87 -21.36
CA CYS A 235 -14.37 -2.79 -21.77
C CYS A 235 -15.35 -2.05 -22.68
N THR A 236 -15.71 -2.69 -23.78
CA THR A 236 -16.76 -2.20 -24.70
C THR A 236 -17.87 -3.23 -24.88
N ASP A 237 -17.86 -4.32 -24.11
CA ASP A 237 -18.86 -5.38 -24.16
C ASP A 237 -19.99 -5.06 -23.16
N PRO A 238 -21.20 -4.69 -23.64
CA PRO A 238 -22.32 -4.39 -22.77
C PRO A 238 -22.73 -5.58 -21.90
N ALA A 239 -22.50 -6.82 -22.36
CA ALA A 239 -22.87 -8.00 -21.58
C ALA A 239 -22.00 -8.14 -20.33
N LEU A 240 -20.70 -7.81 -20.41
CA LEU A 240 -19.81 -7.82 -19.25
C LEU A 240 -20.14 -6.70 -18.26
N MET A 241 -20.47 -5.51 -18.76
CA MET A 241 -20.90 -4.39 -17.93
C MET A 241 -22.21 -4.71 -17.18
N GLU A 242 -23.21 -5.26 -17.88
CA GLU A 242 -24.46 -5.67 -17.24
C GLU A 242 -24.27 -6.84 -16.27
N ALA A 243 -23.35 -7.77 -16.56
CA ALA A 243 -23.00 -8.83 -15.61
C ALA A 243 -22.39 -8.28 -14.31
N GLU A 244 -21.49 -7.28 -14.40
CA GLU A 244 -20.91 -6.62 -13.23
C GLU A 244 -22.00 -5.90 -12.40
N ILE A 245 -22.92 -5.19 -13.07
CA ILE A 245 -24.08 -4.54 -12.42
C ILE A 245 -25.00 -5.56 -11.74
N ALA A 246 -25.29 -6.68 -12.41
CA ALA A 246 -26.16 -7.72 -11.89
C ALA A 246 -25.57 -8.41 -10.65
N SER A 247 -24.25 -8.53 -10.58
CA SER A 247 -23.55 -9.13 -9.44
C SER A 247 -23.59 -8.26 -8.17
N LEU A 248 -23.81 -6.95 -8.31
CA LEU A 248 -23.63 -5.98 -7.23
C LEU A 248 -24.54 -6.22 -6.02
N GLU A 249 -25.75 -6.75 -6.22
CA GLU A 249 -26.68 -7.05 -5.11
C GLU A 249 -26.09 -8.08 -4.14
N GLU A 250 -25.51 -9.16 -4.68
CA GLU A 250 -24.84 -10.19 -3.88
C GLU A 250 -23.58 -9.62 -3.20
N GLN A 251 -22.81 -8.82 -3.93
CA GLN A 251 -21.57 -8.20 -3.42
C GLN A 251 -21.82 -7.22 -2.26
N LEU A 252 -22.95 -6.51 -2.27
CA LEU A 252 -23.34 -5.64 -1.14
C LEU A 252 -23.93 -6.41 0.04
N ALA A 253 -24.55 -7.57 -0.21
CA ALA A 253 -25.10 -8.42 0.83
C ALA A 253 -24.04 -9.33 1.51
N GLU A 254 -22.82 -9.40 0.98
CA GLU A 254 -21.79 -10.30 1.47
C GLU A 254 -21.33 -9.94 2.91
N ILE A 255 -21.37 -10.92 3.81
CA ILE A 255 -21.04 -10.79 5.25
C ILE A 255 -19.75 -11.55 5.60
N THR A 256 -19.18 -12.30 4.67
CA THR A 256 -18.04 -13.21 4.89
C THR A 256 -16.71 -12.48 5.14
N GLY A 257 -16.65 -11.17 4.92
CA GLY A 257 -15.45 -10.34 5.10
C GLY A 257 -14.46 -10.39 3.92
N ARG A 258 -14.82 -11.03 2.80
CA ARG A 258 -14.04 -10.98 1.56
C ARG A 258 -13.96 -9.52 1.06
N GLY A 259 -12.76 -9.06 0.70
CA GLY A 259 -12.49 -7.65 0.37
C GLY A 259 -12.28 -6.73 1.58
N GLY A 260 -12.46 -7.22 2.80
CA GLY A 260 -12.41 -6.41 4.02
C GLY A 260 -11.03 -5.94 4.48
N GLY A 261 -9.93 -6.44 3.89
CA GLY A 261 -8.54 -5.90 3.88
C GLY A 261 -7.86 -5.46 5.20
N LEU A 262 -8.56 -5.45 6.34
CA LEU A 262 -8.08 -4.99 7.63
C LEU A 262 -7.44 -6.17 8.33
N MET A 263 -6.14 -6.37 8.14
CA MET A 263 -5.36 -7.29 8.97
C MET A 263 -5.23 -6.69 10.38
N PRO A 264 -5.77 -7.32 11.45
CA PRO A 264 -5.39 -6.98 12.80
C PRO A 264 -4.06 -7.69 13.07
N PHE A 265 -2.95 -6.97 12.99
CA PHE A 265 -1.76 -7.37 13.74
C PHE A 265 -1.85 -6.66 15.08
N GLY A 266 -1.89 -7.47 16.15
CA GLY A 266 -2.05 -7.03 17.52
C GLY A 266 -1.07 -5.92 17.86
N GLU A 267 -1.61 -4.87 18.47
CA GLU A 267 -0.86 -4.06 19.41
C GLU A 267 -0.32 -5.03 20.47
N GLY A 268 0.99 -5.23 20.46
CA GLY A 268 1.67 -5.77 21.63
C GLY A 268 1.57 -4.70 22.70
N ASP A 269 0.52 -4.79 23.53
CA ASP A 269 0.46 -4.12 24.81
C ASP A 269 1.66 -4.59 25.63
N ILE A 270 2.62 -3.69 25.73
CA ILE A 270 3.67 -3.68 26.73
C ILE A 270 2.97 -3.26 28.01
N ASP A 271 2.41 -4.20 28.75
CA ASP A 271 2.16 -4.02 30.17
C ASP A 271 2.23 -5.39 30.84
N GLY A 272 3.28 -5.55 31.65
CA GLY A 272 3.50 -6.75 32.43
C GLY A 272 2.49 -6.87 33.55
N GLU A 273 2.06 -8.10 33.81
CA GLU A 273 1.86 -8.60 35.17
C GLU A 273 1.77 -10.12 35.08
N GLU A 274 2.72 -10.81 35.70
CA GLU A 274 2.56 -12.22 36.07
C GLU A 274 1.34 -12.36 37.00
N PRO A 275 0.72 -13.54 37.00
CA PRO A 275 0.53 -14.15 38.30
C PRO A 275 0.95 -15.62 38.31
N GLY A 276 2.03 -15.88 39.03
CA GLY A 276 1.97 -16.60 40.30
C GLY A 276 0.94 -17.72 40.48
N ILE A 277 1.51 -18.91 40.68
CA ILE A 277 1.01 -20.15 41.29
C ILE A 277 0.18 -21.07 40.37
#